data_AF-X8CLQ0-F1
#
_entry.id   AF-X8CLQ0-F1
#
_cell.length_a   1.000
_cell.length_b   1.000
_cell.length_c   1.000
_cell.angle_alpha   90.00
_cell.angle_beta   90.00
_cell.angle_gamma   90.00
#
_symmetry.space_group_name_H-M   'P 1'
#
loop_
_entity.id
_entity.type
_entity.pdbx_description
1 polymer ?
#
loop_
_entity_poly.entity_id
_entity_poly.type
_entity_poly.pdbx_seq_one_letter_code
_entity_poly.pdbx_strand_id
1 'polypeptide(L)'
;MTGGKVVILGRTGRNFAAGMSGGVAYVYDPDGALPGNLNTEMVELESLDQDDLDWLHGMIQAHVDNTDSAVGQRILSDWAGSSGTLSR
;
A
#
# COMPACT_ATOMS: atom_id res chain seq x y z
N MET A 1 11.84 -5.69 -6.84
CA MET A 1 12.28 -5.27 -5.49
C MET A 1 12.97 -6.45 -4.82
N THR A 2 14.05 -6.22 -4.07
CA THR A 2 14.84 -7.29 -3.40
C THR A 2 14.88 -7.15 -1.88
N GLY A 3 14.27 -6.11 -1.31
CA GLY A 3 14.15 -5.86 0.13
C GLY A 3 13.54 -4.49 0.44
N GLY A 4 13.19 -4.27 1.71
CA GLY A 4 12.57 -3.02 2.19
C GLY A 4 11.04 -3.03 2.18
N LYS A 5 10.44 -1.90 2.55
CA LYS A 5 9.00 -1.66 2.52
C LYS A 5 8.70 -0.46 1.63
N VAL A 6 7.66 -0.55 0.81
CA VAL A 6 7.15 0.59 0.01
C VAL A 6 5.68 0.82 0.30
N VAL A 7 5.25 2.08 0.28
CA VAL A 7 3.84 2.48 0.40
C VAL A 7 3.44 3.22 -0.86
N ILE A 8 2.34 2.80 -1.49
CA ILE A 8 1.83 3.34 -2.75
C ILE A 8 0.40 3.84 -2.51
N LEU A 9 0.24 5.16 -2.42
CA LEU A 9 -1.04 5.81 -2.15
C LEU A 9 -1.79 6.15 -3.45
N GLY A 10 -1.92 5.17 -4.35
CA GLY A 10 -2.54 5.37 -5.65
C GLY A 10 -2.54 4.14 -6.54
N ARG A 11 -3.08 4.32 -7.76
CA ARG A 11 -3.30 3.24 -8.72
C ARG A 11 -1.99 2.59 -9.17
N THR A 12 -1.99 1.27 -9.25
CA THR A 12 -0.91 0.49 -9.88
C THR A 12 -1.19 0.26 -11.36
N GLY A 13 -0.13 0.04 -12.13
CA GLY A 13 -0.21 -0.33 -13.55
C GLY A 13 -0.08 -1.84 -13.74
N ARG A 14 -0.28 -2.30 -14.99
CA ARG A 14 -0.14 -3.72 -15.35
C ARG A 14 1.24 -4.27 -15.01
N ASN A 15 1.28 -5.55 -14.64
CA ASN A 15 2.49 -6.30 -14.31
C ASN A 15 3.22 -5.73 -13.08
N PHE A 16 2.46 -5.17 -12.13
CA PHE A 16 2.98 -4.70 -10.86
C PHE A 16 3.62 -5.85 -10.07
N ALA A 17 4.69 -5.55 -9.32
CA ALA A 17 5.49 -6.51 -8.55
C ALA A 17 6.20 -7.63 -9.36
N ALA A 18 6.25 -7.55 -10.69
CA ALA A 18 7.05 -8.50 -11.49
C ALA A 18 8.53 -8.48 -11.08
N GLY A 19 9.10 -9.66 -10.81
CA GLY A 19 10.48 -9.79 -10.32
C GLY A 19 10.70 -9.23 -8.91
N MET A 20 9.64 -9.05 -8.12
CA MET A 20 9.76 -8.74 -6.70
C MET A 20 10.11 -10.00 -5.92
N SER A 21 11.41 -10.22 -5.72
CA SER A 21 11.94 -11.40 -5.02
C SER A 21 12.14 -11.18 -3.52
N GLY A 22 11.86 -9.99 -3.00
CA GLY A 22 11.92 -9.68 -1.57
C GLY A 22 11.47 -8.26 -1.24
N GLY A 23 10.97 -8.08 -0.01
CA GLY A 23 10.38 -6.84 0.49
C GLY A 23 8.85 -6.91 0.62
N VAL A 24 8.22 -5.81 1.05
CA VAL A 24 6.77 -5.69 1.21
C VAL A 24 6.27 -4.43 0.52
N ALA A 25 5.13 -4.51 -0.17
CA ALA A 25 4.51 -3.37 -0.82
C ALA A 25 3.09 -3.16 -0.31
N TYR A 26 2.85 -2.02 0.35
CA TYR A 26 1.52 -1.64 0.77
C TYR A 26 0.88 -0.75 -0.29
N VAL A 27 -0.29 -1.12 -0.76
CA VAL A 27 -0.97 -0.44 -1.87
C VAL A 27 -2.36 0.00 -1.45
N TYR A 28 -2.67 1.27 -1.65
CA TYR A 28 -4.02 1.83 -1.51
C TYR A 28 -4.80 1.62 -2.81
N ASP A 29 -5.81 0.76 -2.77
CA ASP A 29 -6.61 0.35 -3.93
C ASP A 29 -8.13 0.55 -3.70
N PRO A 30 -8.60 1.81 -3.65
CA PRO A 30 -10.02 2.09 -3.45
C PRO A 30 -10.92 1.60 -4.60
N ASP A 31 -10.35 1.35 -5.78
CA ASP A 31 -11.07 0.90 -6.98
C ASP A 31 -11.06 -0.63 -7.16
N GLY A 32 -10.34 -1.38 -6.32
CA GLY A 32 -10.21 -2.84 -6.43
C GLY A 32 -9.49 -3.31 -7.71
N ALA A 33 -8.61 -2.49 -8.28
CA ALA A 33 -7.93 -2.75 -9.54
C ALA A 33 -6.62 -3.54 -9.39
N LEU A 34 -6.03 -3.60 -8.20
CA LEU A 34 -4.74 -4.22 -7.93
C LEU A 34 -4.69 -5.70 -8.34
N PRO A 35 -5.68 -6.56 -8.03
CA PRO A 35 -5.60 -7.99 -8.38
C PRO A 35 -5.44 -8.24 -9.89
N GLY A 36 -6.05 -7.40 -10.73
CA GLY A 36 -5.92 -7.50 -12.19
C GLY A 36 -4.60 -6.95 -12.75
N ASN A 37 -3.85 -6.20 -11.96
CA ASN A 37 -2.58 -5.59 -12.33
C ASN A 37 -1.37 -6.33 -11.76
N LEU A 38 -1.56 -7.18 -10.75
CA LEU A 38 -0.51 -7.88 -10.02
C LEU A 38 0.09 -9.03 -10.85
N ASN A 39 1.41 -9.10 -10.90
CA ASN A 39 2.12 -10.31 -11.33
C ASN A 39 2.29 -11.24 -10.12
N THR A 40 1.62 -12.38 -10.14
CA THR A 40 1.59 -13.32 -9.01
C THR A 40 2.64 -14.43 -9.10
N GLU A 41 3.64 -14.33 -9.98
CA GLU A 41 4.66 -15.39 -10.13
C GLU A 41 5.56 -15.52 -8.89
N MET A 42 5.79 -14.41 -8.18
CA MET A 42 6.74 -14.34 -7.05
C MET A 42 6.19 -13.63 -5.82
N VAL A 43 4.96 -13.14 -5.87
CA VAL A 43 4.32 -12.41 -4.78
C VAL A 43 2.90 -12.91 -4.56
N GLU A 44 2.43 -12.75 -3.33
CA GLU A 44 1.08 -13.07 -2.89
C GLU A 44 0.45 -11.80 -2.33
N LEU A 45 -0.87 -11.66 -2.52
CA LEU A 45 -1.64 -10.55 -1.97
C LEU A 45 -2.18 -10.99 -0.60
N GLU A 46 -1.88 -10.23 0.44
CA GLU A 46 -2.29 -10.55 1.81
C GLU A 46 -3.09 -9.41 2.45
N SER A 47 -3.94 -9.78 3.43
CA SER A 47 -4.62 -8.81 4.28
C SER A 47 -3.65 -8.26 5.32
N LEU A 48 -3.88 -7.01 5.73
CA LEU A 48 -3.08 -6.36 6.76
C LEU A 48 -3.44 -6.88 8.15
N ASP A 49 -2.43 -7.15 8.96
CA ASP A 49 -2.58 -7.34 10.39
C ASP A 49 -2.46 -6.02 11.17
N GLN A 50 -2.58 -6.07 12.49
CA GLN A 50 -2.53 -4.86 13.33
C GLN A 50 -1.15 -4.18 13.29
N ASP A 51 -0.07 -4.96 13.21
CA ASP A 51 1.29 -4.42 13.17
C ASP A 51 1.55 -3.69 11.83
N ASP A 52 1.03 -4.24 10.74
CA ASP A 52 1.03 -3.61 9.42
C ASP A 52 0.28 -2.27 9.45
N LEU A 53 -0.91 -2.23 10.06
CA LEU A 53 -1.73 -1.03 10.18
C LEU A 53 -1.04 0.07 11.00
N ASP A 54 -0.47 -0.27 12.16
CA ASP A 54 0.21 0.68 13.03
C ASP A 54 1.45 1.26 12.33
N TRP A 55 2.23 0.42 11.66
CA TRP A 55 3.38 0.85 10.88
C TRP A 55 2.98 1.75 9.70
N LEU A 56 1.93 1.38 8.96
CA LEU A 56 1.42 2.16 7.83
C LEU A 56 0.91 3.53 8.25
N HIS A 57 0.14 3.60 9.33
CA HIS A 57 -0.38 4.86 9.85
C HIS A 57 0.77 5.83 10.15
N GLY A 58 1.82 5.36 10.84
CA GLY A 58 3.01 6.17 11.12
C GLY A 58 3.73 6.62 9.85
N MET A 59 3.89 5.74 8.87
CA MET A 59 4.55 6.08 7.60
C MET A 59 3.75 7.07 6.75
N ILE A 60 2.43 6.93 6.70
CA ILE A 60 1.55 7.86 5.96
C ILE A 60 1.52 9.22 6.67
N GLN A 61 1.49 9.24 8.01
CA GLN A 61 1.61 10.48 8.78
C GLN A 61 2.92 11.20 8.46
N ALA A 62 4.05 10.50 8.53
CA ALA A 62 5.35 11.06 8.16
C ALA A 62 5.35 11.56 6.71
N HIS A 63 4.75 10.82 5.78
CA HIS A 63 4.62 11.28 4.39
C HIS A 63 3.81 12.58 4.29
N VAL A 64 2.67 12.69 4.98
CA VAL A 64 1.87 13.92 5.03
C VAL A 64 2.67 15.09 5.60
N ASP A 65 3.33 14.90 6.75
CA ASP A 65 4.08 15.94 7.43
C ASP A 65 5.22 16.51 6.56
N ASN A 66 5.78 15.67 5.67
CA ASN A 66 6.89 16.07 4.79
C ASN A 66 6.44 16.58 3.41
N THR A 67 5.17 16.39 3.01
CA THR A 67 4.74 16.63 1.62
C THR A 67 3.40 17.33 1.46
N ASP A 68 2.64 17.54 2.54
CA ASP A 68 1.25 18.01 2.50
C ASP A 68 0.35 17.17 1.57
N SER A 69 0.63 15.86 1.49
CA SER A 69 -0.09 14.94 0.61
C SER A 69 -1.59 14.92 0.90
N ALA A 70 -2.38 15.51 -0.01
CA ALA A 70 -3.83 15.54 0.10
C ALA A 70 -4.46 14.13 0.07
N VAL A 71 -3.78 13.15 -0.52
CA VAL A 71 -4.23 11.75 -0.48
C VAL A 71 -3.94 11.14 0.89
N GLY A 72 -2.72 11.33 1.40
CA GLY A 72 -2.35 10.86 2.74
C GLY A 72 -3.25 11.45 3.83
N GLN A 73 -3.54 12.76 3.76
CA GLN A 73 -4.47 13.43 4.68
C GLN A 73 -5.86 12.81 4.63
N ARG A 74 -6.39 12.52 3.44
CA ARG A 74 -7.69 11.85 3.28
C ARG A 74 -7.70 10.47 3.92
N ILE A 75 -6.67 9.66 3.66
CA ILE A 75 -6.54 8.32 4.24
C ILE A 75 -6.47 8.37 5.76
N LEU A 76 -5.70 9.29 6.34
CA LEU A 76 -5.59 9.45 7.79
C LEU A 76 -6.90 9.97 8.41
N SER A 77 -7.62 10.86 7.72
CA SER A 77 -8.88 11.41 8.21
C SER A 77 -10.02 10.38 8.28
N ASP A 78 -9.96 9.35 7.44
CA ASP A 78 -10.90 8.21 7.45
C ASP A 78 -10.12 6.89 7.49
N TRP A 79 -9.30 6.72 8.53
CA TRP A 79 -8.43 5.54 8.65
C TRP A 79 -9.23 4.23 8.72
N ALA A 80 -10.34 4.23 9.46
CA ALA A 80 -11.17 3.03 9.63
C ALA A 80 -11.80 2.57 8.30
N GLY A 81 -12.27 3.50 7.46
CA GLY A 81 -12.78 3.17 6.12
C GLY A 81 -11.65 2.84 5.13
N SER A 82 -10.59 3.64 5.13
CA SER A 82 -9.50 3.53 4.15
C SER A 82 -8.64 2.29 4.36
N SER A 83 -8.43 1.84 5.61
CA SER A 83 -7.60 0.68 5.92
C SER A 83 -8.12 -0.62 5.28
N GLY A 84 -9.43 -0.76 5.08
CA GLY A 84 -10.02 -1.90 4.37
C GLY A 84 -9.72 -1.95 2.86
N THR A 85 -9.17 -0.87 2.29
CA THR A 85 -8.75 -0.79 0.88
C THR A 85 -7.23 -0.77 0.70
N LEU A 86 -6.49 -0.94 1.80
CA LEU A 86 -5.05 -1.16 1.75
C LEU A 86 -4.77 -2.67 1.68
N SER A 87 -3.79 -3.05 0.88
CA SER A 87 -3.33 -4.45 0.77
C SER A 87 -1.82 -4.53 0.86
N ARG A 88 -1.32 -5.71 1.24
CA ARG A 88 0.09 -6.06 1.36
C ARG A 88 0.52 -7.01 0.24
#